data_AF-A0A2M6Y1C6-F1
#
_entry.id   AF-A0A2M6Y1C6-F1
#
_cell.length_a   1.000
_cell.length_b   1.000
_cell.length_c   1.000
_cell.angle_alpha   90.00
_cell.angle_beta   90.00
_cell.angle_gamma   90.00
#
_symmetry.space_group_name_H-M   'P 1'
#
loop_
_entity.id
_entity.type
_entity.pdbx_description
1 polymer ?
#
loop_
_entity_poly.entity_id
_entity_poly.type
_entity_poly.pdbx_seq_one_letter_code
_entity_poly.pdbx_strand_id
1 'polypeptide(L)'
;MANFFRKLFGGFSASRISDEFDREIGGAQVARCKFCGRKIIWKNIKNGKRWPLNLSKTVVVDDEGNVFEGFLPHFKTCSKWRDK
;
A
#
# COMPACT_ATOMS: atom_id res chain seq x y z
N MET A 1 13.57 51.62 5.99
CA MET A 1 13.96 50.45 6.82
C MET A 1 12.73 49.62 7.14
N ALA A 2 12.36 48.67 6.28
CA ALA A 2 11.26 47.74 6.57
C ALA A 2 11.51 46.40 5.85
N ASN A 3 12.62 45.74 6.19
CA ASN A 3 12.97 44.41 5.67
C ASN A 3 13.62 43.56 6.77
N PHE A 4 12.97 43.45 7.94
CA PHE A 4 13.49 42.66 9.07
C PHE A 4 12.44 41.77 9.78
N PHE A 5 11.29 41.48 9.17
CA PHE A 5 10.29 40.59 9.80
C PHE A 5 9.66 39.56 8.84
N ARG A 6 10.37 39.14 7.79
CA ARG A 6 9.94 38.04 6.90
C ARG A 6 10.57 36.68 7.23
N LYS A 7 11.00 36.50 8.49
CA LYS A 7 11.82 35.33 8.91
C LYS A 7 11.32 34.61 10.17
N LEU A 8 10.02 34.73 10.49
CA LEU A 8 9.43 34.09 11.69
C LEU A 8 8.10 33.35 11.48
N PHE A 9 7.51 33.36 10.28
CA PHE A 9 6.43 32.44 9.95
C PHE A 9 6.97 31.39 8.99
N GLY A 10 7.50 30.32 9.58
CA GLY A 10 7.91 29.12 8.88
C GLY A 10 6.79 28.69 7.94
N GLY A 11 7.07 28.78 6.65
CA GLY A 11 6.11 28.46 5.60
C GLY A 11 5.57 27.06 5.82
N PHE A 12 4.27 26.97 6.07
CA PHE A 12 3.50 25.77 5.76
C PHE A 12 3.60 25.57 4.25
N SER A 13 4.66 24.88 3.86
CA SER A 13 4.95 24.53 2.48
C SER A 13 3.91 23.50 2.07
N ALA A 14 2.97 23.89 1.19
CA ALA A 14 1.94 23.01 0.65
C ALA A 14 2.52 21.71 0.03
N SER A 15 3.79 21.76 -0.41
CA SER A 15 4.54 20.59 -0.88
C SER A 15 4.80 19.52 0.18
N ARG A 16 4.86 19.85 1.47
CA ARG A 16 4.98 18.83 2.52
C ARG A 16 3.66 18.09 2.76
N ILE A 17 2.54 18.80 2.64
CA ILE A 17 1.20 18.21 2.80
C ILE A 17 0.87 17.29 1.62
N SER A 18 1.27 17.64 0.39
CA SER A 18 1.09 16.76 -0.78
C SER A 18 1.92 15.48 -0.68
N ASP A 19 3.17 15.56 -0.21
CA ASP A 19 4.02 14.37 -0.03
C ASP A 19 3.50 13.43 1.07
N GLU A 20 2.82 13.97 2.08
CA GLU A 20 2.23 13.20 3.18
C GLU A 20 0.90 12.56 2.77
N PHE A 21 0.08 13.28 1.99
CA PHE A 21 -1.19 12.78 1.44
C PHE A 21 -0.96 11.70 0.36
N ASP A 22 0.05 11.86 -0.49
CA ASP A 22 0.48 10.83 -1.44
C ASP A 22 1.10 9.61 -0.75
N ARG A 23 1.66 9.77 0.46
CA ARG A 23 2.09 8.63 1.30
C ARG A 23 0.93 7.92 1.98
N GLU A 24 -0.17 8.62 2.29
CA GLU A 24 -1.38 8.01 2.86
C GLU A 24 -2.24 7.28 1.81
N ILE A 25 -2.23 7.74 0.55
CA ILE A 25 -2.96 7.10 -0.57
C ILE A 25 -2.07 6.14 -1.39
N GLY A 26 -0.76 6.35 -1.37
CA GLY A 26 0.21 5.71 -2.25
C GLY A 26 0.68 4.35 -1.76
N GLY A 27 -0.03 3.30 -2.17
CA GLY A 27 0.58 1.98 -2.10
C GLY A 27 -0.17 0.89 -2.83
N ALA A 28 -1.50 0.96 -2.91
CA ALA A 28 -2.33 -0.07 -3.50
C ALA A 28 -2.83 0.36 -4.89
N GLN A 29 -2.16 -0.09 -5.96
CA GLN A 29 -2.71 0.06 -7.31
C GLN A 29 -3.58 -1.16 -7.63
N VAL A 30 -4.83 -0.91 -7.98
CA VAL A 30 -5.76 -1.96 -8.44
C VAL A 30 -5.33 -2.40 -9.84
N ALA A 31 -5.25 -3.71 -10.06
CA ALA A 31 -4.96 -4.31 -11.36
C ALA A 31 -5.79 -5.58 -11.57
N ARG A 32 -5.66 -6.21 -12.74
CA ARG A 32 -6.17 -7.56 -12.99
C ARG A 32 -5.02 -8.55 -13.08
N CYS A 33 -5.19 -9.72 -12.48
CA CYS A 33 -4.26 -10.83 -12.61
C CYS A 33 -4.22 -11.30 -14.07
N LYS A 34 -3.01 -11.37 -14.65
CA LYS A 34 -2.81 -11.79 -16.04
C LYS A 34 -3.17 -13.26 -16.29
N PHE A 35 -3.23 -14.09 -15.23
CA PHE A 35 -3.48 -15.53 -15.34
C PHE A 35 -4.95 -15.89 -15.14
N CYS A 36 -5.56 -15.42 -14.06
CA CYS A 36 -6.95 -15.76 -13.72
C CYS A 36 -7.96 -14.65 -14.03
N GLY A 37 -7.52 -13.45 -14.44
CA GLY A 37 -8.40 -12.32 -14.76
C GLY A 37 -9.03 -11.61 -13.55
N ARG A 38 -8.89 -12.15 -12.34
CA ARG A 38 -9.45 -11.55 -11.11
C ARG A 38 -8.77 -10.22 -10.78
N LYS A 39 -9.51 -9.31 -10.16
CA LYS A 39 -8.96 -8.05 -9.65
C LYS A 39 -8.04 -8.32 -8.44
N ILE A 40 -6.93 -7.60 -8.40
CA ILE A 40 -5.89 -7.69 -7.36
C ILE A 40 -5.46 -6.28 -6.96
N ILE A 41 -4.83 -6.17 -5.79
CA ILE A 41 -4.17 -4.95 -5.34
C ILE A 41 -2.66 -5.17 -5.28
N TRP A 42 -1.88 -4.27 -5.85
CA TRP A 42 -0.43 -4.29 -5.73
C TRP A 42 -0.02 -3.38 -4.59
N LYS A 43 0.45 -3.96 -3.48
CA LYS A 43 0.82 -3.23 -2.25
C LYS A 43 2.30 -3.40 -1.91
N ASN A 44 2.93 -2.32 -1.46
CA ASN A 44 4.27 -2.39 -0.86
C ASN A 44 4.15 -3.04 0.52
N ILE A 45 4.93 -4.10 0.75
CA ILE A 45 5.05 -4.75 2.05
C ILE A 45 6.28 -4.22 2.80
N LYS A 46 6.34 -4.43 4.12
CA LYS A 46 7.36 -3.82 5.01
C LYS A 46 8.82 -4.06 4.58
N ASN A 47 9.10 -5.14 3.85
CA ASN A 47 10.43 -5.45 3.33
C ASN A 47 10.80 -4.70 2.02
N GLY A 48 10.01 -3.71 1.61
CA GLY A 48 10.23 -2.92 0.41
C GLY A 48 9.82 -3.60 -0.89
N LYS A 49 9.44 -4.89 -0.86
CA LYS A 49 8.92 -5.58 -2.06
C LYS A 49 7.46 -5.20 -2.28
N ARG A 50 7.02 -5.34 -3.53
CA ARG A 50 5.63 -5.11 -3.93
C ARG A 50 4.95 -6.43 -4.26
N TRP A 51 3.85 -6.75 -3.58
CA TRP A 51 3.14 -8.02 -3.74
C TRP A 51 1.75 -7.82 -4.35
N PRO A 52 1.31 -8.75 -5.22
CA PRO A 52 -0.07 -8.81 -5.65
C PRO A 52 -0.88 -9.53 -4.56
N LEU A 53 -1.86 -8.83 -3.99
CA LEU A 53 -2.73 -9.33 -2.94
C LEU A 53 -4.18 -9.40 -3.43
N ASN A 54 -4.99 -10.23 -2.77
CA ASN A 54 -6.43 -10.24 -2.97
C ASN A 54 -7.05 -8.91 -2.51
N LEU A 55 -8.19 -8.53 -3.10
CA LEU A 55 -8.89 -7.29 -2.79
C LEU A 55 -9.41 -7.23 -1.36
N SER A 56 -9.90 -8.36 -0.84
CA SER A 56 -10.46 -8.45 0.50
C SER A 56 -9.41 -8.92 1.50
N LYS A 57 -9.50 -8.37 2.71
CA LYS A 57 -8.83 -8.98 3.87
C LYS A 57 -9.57 -10.25 4.26
N THR A 58 -8.85 -11.16 4.90
CA THR A 58 -9.38 -12.35 5.54
C THR A 58 -8.88 -12.40 6.97
N VAL A 59 -9.59 -13.13 7.81
CA VAL A 59 -9.08 -13.54 9.13
C VAL A 59 -7.98 -14.58 8.90
N VAL A 60 -6.83 -14.35 9.52
CA VAL A 60 -5.65 -15.22 9.51
C VAL A 60 -5.31 -15.56 10.95
N VAL A 61 -4.92 -16.81 11.16
CA VAL A 61 -4.40 -17.29 12.45
C VAL A 61 -2.95 -17.69 12.20
N ASP A 62 -2.03 -17.21 13.03
CA ASP A 62 -0.63 -17.66 12.99
C ASP A 62 -0.42 -18.97 13.75
N ASP A 63 0.81 -19.48 13.72
CA ASP A 63 1.18 -20.74 14.37
C ASP A 63 1.12 -20.66 15.91
N GLU A 64 1.06 -19.46 16.48
CA GLU A 64 0.91 -19.20 17.92
C GLU A 64 -0.56 -19.09 18.35
N GLY A 65 -1.50 -19.09 17.39
CA GLY A 65 -2.93 -18.95 17.64
C GLY A 65 -3.42 -17.50 17.70
N ASN A 66 -2.59 -16.52 17.35
CA ASN A 66 -3.02 -15.12 17.29
C ASN A 66 -3.91 -14.90 16.07
N VAL A 67 -5.04 -14.22 16.27
CA VAL A 67 -6.02 -13.93 15.22
C VAL A 67 -5.87 -12.48 14.75
N PHE A 68 -5.68 -12.28 13.44
CA PHE A 68 -5.57 -10.95 12.84
C PHE A 68 -6.19 -10.90 11.45
N GLU A 69 -6.58 -9.69 11.01
CA GLU A 69 -7.03 -9.48 9.64
C GLU A 69 -5.84 -9.18 8.71
N GLY A 70 -5.69 -9.97 7.67
CA GLY A 70 -4.60 -9.87 6.71
C GLY A 70 -5.05 -9.94 5.26
N PHE A 71 -4.23 -9.39 4.37
CA PHE A 71 -4.40 -9.62 2.93
C PHE A 71 -3.67 -10.90 2.54
N LEU A 72 -4.31 -11.75 1.74
CA LEU A 72 -3.66 -12.94 1.20
C LEU A 72 -2.89 -12.62 -0.09
N PRO A 73 -1.66 -13.14 -0.25
CA PRO A 73 -0.95 -13.05 -1.51
C PRO A 73 -1.69 -13.79 -2.63
N HIS A 74 -1.97 -13.08 -3.72
CA HIS A 74 -2.74 -13.62 -4.84
C HIS A 74 -2.03 -14.80 -5.50
N PHE A 75 -0.70 -14.77 -5.58
CA PHE A 75 0.10 -15.86 -6.14
C PHE A 75 0.06 -17.17 -5.34
N LYS A 76 -0.45 -17.14 -4.10
CA LYS A 76 -0.70 -18.35 -3.29
C LYS A 76 -2.13 -18.87 -3.42
N THR A 77 -3.07 -18.02 -3.83
CA THR A 77 -4.51 -18.34 -3.88
C THR A 77 -5.04 -18.48 -5.31
N CYS A 78 -4.30 -18.01 -6.31
CA CYS A 78 -4.65 -18.11 -7.72
C CYS A 78 -4.23 -19.48 -8.25
N SER A 79 -5.21 -20.34 -8.57
CA SER A 79 -4.97 -21.66 -9.16
C SER A 79 -4.12 -21.60 -10.42
N LYS A 80 -4.39 -20.63 -11.30
CA LYS A 80 -3.70 -20.47 -12.59
C LYS A 80 -2.31 -19.82 -12.53
N TRP A 81 -1.79 -19.49 -11.33
CA TRP A 81 -0.54 -18.71 -11.21
C TRP A 81 0.71 -19.55 -11.52
N ARG A 82 0.66 -20.86 -11.25
CA ARG A 82 1.79 -21.79 -11.40
C ARG A 82 1.64 -22.78 -12.56
N ASP A 83 0.56 -22.67 -13.34
CA ASP A 83 0.29 -23.55 -14.49
C ASP A 83 1.11 -23.14 -15.75
N LYS A 84 2.33 -22.64 -15.56
CA LYS A 84 3.26 -22.29 -16.66
C LYS A 84 4.65 -22.79 -16.39
#